data_AF-B5FDM6-F1
#
_entry.id   AF-B5FDM6-F1
#
_cell.length_a   1.000
_cell.length_b   1.000
_cell.length_c   1.000
_cell.angle_alpha   90.00
_cell.angle_beta   90.00
_cell.angle_gamma   90.00
#
_symmetry.space_group_name_H-M   'P 1'
#
loop_
_entity.id
_entity.type
_entity.pdbx_description
1 polymer ?
#
loop_
_entity_poly.entity_id
_entity_poly.type
_entity_poly.pdbx_seq_one_letter_code
_entity_poly.pdbx_strand_id
1 'polypeptide(L)'
;MPRHELEEFSHRVVSRMVPEETMQEIFTFDQEETTDQDRMQTAQLDAMLRLAAVALGEVTHAFSESENAQQNSLRMMRLILWHTYAMLFNLEEAVSLEQHCELVEKILAKPPTDALNWLPVLSKLLSDYAAIAAKK
;
A
#
# COMPACT_ATOMS: atom_id res chain seq x y z
N MET A 1 -6.40 1.70 -18.90
CA MET A 1 -6.82 0.39 -18.37
C MET A 1 -8.09 0.62 -17.57
N PRO A 2 -9.17 -0.15 -17.80
CA PRO A 2 -10.35 -0.17 -16.94
C PRO A 2 -9.98 -0.42 -15.47
N ARG A 3 -10.75 0.17 -14.55
CA ARG A 3 -10.45 0.15 -13.10
C ARG A 3 -10.29 -1.25 -12.52
N HIS A 4 -11.23 -2.16 -12.80
CA HIS A 4 -11.18 -3.54 -12.31
C HIS A 4 -9.92 -4.28 -12.79
N GLU A 5 -9.51 -4.06 -14.05
CA GLU A 5 -8.27 -4.64 -14.59
C GLU A 5 -7.03 -4.12 -13.85
N LEU A 6 -7.05 -2.85 -13.44
CA LEU A 6 -5.96 -2.24 -12.68
C LEU A 6 -5.91 -2.74 -11.24
N GLU A 7 -7.07 -2.94 -10.60
CA GLU A 7 -7.20 -3.56 -9.27
C GLU A 7 -6.64 -4.99 -9.28
N GLU A 8 -7.08 -5.83 -10.21
CA GLU A 8 -6.55 -7.19 -10.35
C GLU A 8 -5.06 -7.22 -10.68
N PHE A 9 -4.61 -6.34 -11.58
CA PHE A 9 -3.21 -6.26 -11.95
C PHE A 9 -2.35 -5.87 -10.76
N SER A 10 -2.74 -4.82 -10.03
CA SER A 10 -2.01 -4.35 -8.86
C SER A 10 -1.97 -5.40 -7.75
N HIS A 11 -3.07 -6.12 -7.51
CA HIS A 11 -3.11 -7.24 -6.57
C HIS A 11 -2.11 -8.35 -6.95
N ARG A 12 -2.11 -8.78 -8.21
CA ARG A 12 -1.17 -9.79 -8.73
C ARG A 12 0.29 -9.34 -8.65
N VAL A 13 0.54 -8.04 -8.75
CA VAL A 13 1.90 -7.50 -8.65
C VAL A 13 2.37 -7.51 -7.21
N VAL A 14 1.57 -7.00 -6.27
CA VAL A 14 1.90 -7.02 -4.83
C VAL A 14 2.18 -8.45 -4.36
N SER A 15 1.36 -9.42 -4.77
CA SER A 15 1.56 -10.83 -4.37
C SER A 15 2.82 -11.48 -4.93
N ARG A 16 3.38 -10.96 -6.03
CA ARG A 16 4.66 -11.42 -6.60
C ARG A 16 5.88 -10.72 -6.01
N MET A 17 5.70 -9.51 -5.48
CA MET A 17 6.78 -8.73 -4.90
C MET A 17 7.09 -9.12 -3.47
N VAL A 18 6.09 -9.65 -2.75
CA VAL A 18 6.26 -10.10 -1.37
C VAL A 18 6.49 -11.60 -1.36
N PRO A 19 7.60 -12.09 -0.74
CA PRO A 19 7.85 -13.52 -0.59
C PRO A 19 6.68 -14.24 0.10
N GLU A 20 6.42 -15.49 -0.28
CA GLU A 20 5.31 -16.28 0.29
C GLU A 20 5.43 -16.44 1.80
N GLU A 21 6.64 -16.68 2.32
CA GLU A 21 6.91 -16.77 3.76
C GLU A 21 6.53 -15.49 4.50
N THR A 22 6.92 -14.33 3.96
CA THR A 22 6.56 -13.02 4.50
C THR A 22 5.05 -12.78 4.45
N MET A 23 4.38 -13.24 3.39
CA MET A 23 2.92 -13.16 3.30
C MET A 23 2.25 -14.03 4.38
N GLN A 24 2.74 -15.25 4.61
CA GLN A 24 2.22 -16.12 5.67
C GLN A 24 2.43 -15.49 7.04
N GLU A 25 3.59 -14.91 7.32
CA GLU A 25 3.87 -14.21 8.57
C GLU A 25 2.94 -13.01 8.79
N ILE A 26 2.74 -12.18 7.75
CA ILE A 26 1.88 -10.98 7.83
C ILE A 26 0.42 -11.34 8.14
N PHE A 27 -0.08 -12.45 7.59
CA PHE A 27 -1.48 -12.89 7.73
C PHE A 27 -1.67 -14.02 8.75
N THR A 28 -0.67 -14.26 9.61
CA THR A 28 -0.83 -15.13 10.79
C THR A 28 -1.33 -14.30 11.96
N PHE A 29 -2.60 -14.47 12.29
CA PHE A 29 -3.27 -13.74 13.37
C PHE A 29 -3.36 -14.57 14.65
N ASP A 30 -3.21 -13.92 15.78
CA ASP A 30 -3.34 -14.57 17.09
C ASP A 30 -4.81 -14.84 17.45
N GLN A 31 -5.03 -15.76 18.40
CA GLN A 31 -6.40 -16.06 18.88
C GLN A 31 -7.13 -14.81 19.39
N GLU A 32 -6.43 -13.88 20.04
CA GLU A 32 -7.03 -12.64 20.53
C GLU A 32 -7.52 -11.70 19.42
N GLU A 33 -6.90 -11.76 18.24
CA GLU A 33 -7.25 -10.95 17.06
C GLU A 33 -8.44 -11.55 16.30
N THR A 34 -8.68 -12.86 16.45
CA THR A 34 -9.76 -13.59 15.77
C THR A 34 -11.01 -13.78 16.63
N THR A 35 -10.95 -13.40 17.91
CA THR A 35 -12.05 -13.60 18.87
C THR A 35 -13.23 -12.62 18.64
N ASP A 36 -12.96 -11.46 18.04
CA ASP A 36 -13.92 -10.39 17.84
C ASP A 36 -13.83 -9.83 16.41
N GLN A 37 -14.97 -9.52 15.81
CA GLN A 37 -15.04 -9.11 14.41
C GLN A 37 -14.35 -7.76 14.16
N ASP A 38 -14.46 -6.80 15.09
CA ASP A 38 -13.83 -5.48 14.95
C ASP A 38 -12.31 -5.60 15.12
N ARG A 39 -11.85 -6.48 16.03
CA ARG A 39 -10.42 -6.81 16.19
C ARG A 39 -9.86 -7.48 14.94
N MET A 40 -10.60 -8.43 14.37
CA MET A 40 -10.19 -9.12 13.15
C MET A 40 -10.06 -8.14 11.97
N GLN A 41 -11.00 -7.20 11.82
CA GLN A 41 -10.92 -6.15 10.81
C GLN A 41 -9.70 -5.24 11.03
N THR A 42 -9.42 -4.87 12.28
CA THR A 42 -8.25 -4.04 12.62
C THR A 42 -6.94 -4.76 12.27
N ALA A 43 -6.83 -6.03 12.64
CA ALA A 43 -5.66 -6.86 12.33
C ALA A 43 -5.47 -7.03 10.81
N GLN A 44 -6.56 -7.20 10.06
CA GLN A 44 -6.52 -7.26 8.59
C GLN A 44 -6.03 -5.96 7.96
N LEU A 45 -6.51 -4.80 8.42
CA LEU A 45 -6.07 -3.50 7.93
C LEU A 45 -4.57 -3.28 8.19
N ASP A 46 -4.10 -3.65 9.37
CA ASP A 46 -2.68 -3.56 9.73
C ASP A 46 -1.82 -4.52 8.90
N ALA A 47 -2.26 -5.76 8.70
CA ALA A 47 -1.60 -6.71 7.81
C ALA A 47 -1.49 -6.18 6.36
N MET A 48 -2.55 -5.54 5.85
CA MET A 48 -2.53 -4.92 4.52
C MET A 48 -1.55 -3.73 4.44
N LEU A 49 -1.40 -2.95 5.50
CA LEU A 49 -0.38 -1.89 5.57
C LEU A 49 1.03 -2.46 5.57
N ARG A 50 1.28 -3.52 6.36
CA ARG A 50 2.57 -4.23 6.38
C ARG A 50 2.89 -4.81 5.01
N LEU A 51 1.92 -5.43 4.34
CA LEU A 51 2.07 -5.97 3.00
C LEU A 51 2.48 -4.88 1.99
N ALA A 52 1.79 -3.73 2.01
CA ALA A 52 2.12 -2.60 1.16
C ALA A 52 3.52 -2.03 1.45
N ALA A 53 3.91 -1.94 2.73
CA ALA A 53 5.22 -1.46 3.13
C ALA A 53 6.35 -2.38 2.62
N VAL A 54 6.19 -3.70 2.76
CA VAL A 54 7.15 -4.68 2.23
C VAL A 54 7.23 -4.57 0.71
N ALA A 55 6.09 -4.59 0.01
CA ALA A 55 6.07 -4.47 -1.44
C ALA A 55 6.78 -3.20 -1.93
N LEU A 56 6.57 -2.06 -1.25
CA LEU A 56 7.22 -0.78 -1.58
C LEU A 56 8.73 -0.78 -1.31
N GLY A 57 9.18 -1.47 -0.25
CA GLY A 57 10.59 -1.66 0.05
C GLY A 57 11.33 -2.47 -1.03
N GLU A 58 10.66 -3.45 -1.62
CA GLU A 58 11.24 -4.33 -2.64
C GLU A 58 11.28 -3.71 -4.05
N VAL A 59 10.55 -2.62 -4.30
CA VAL A 59 10.43 -2.04 -5.65
C VAL A 59 11.78 -1.67 -6.26
N THR A 60 12.63 -0.97 -5.51
CA THR A 60 13.92 -0.50 -6.05
C THR A 60 14.83 -1.66 -6.42
N HIS A 61 14.81 -2.73 -5.63
CA HIS A 61 15.54 -3.96 -5.91
C HIS A 61 14.98 -4.68 -7.14
N ALA A 62 13.65 -4.85 -7.22
CA ALA A 62 12.98 -5.53 -8.32
C ALA A 62 13.26 -4.91 -9.70
N PHE A 63 13.61 -3.62 -9.76
CA PHE A 63 13.90 -2.91 -11.00
C PHE A 63 15.38 -2.53 -11.18
N SER A 64 16.30 -2.96 -10.31
CA SER A 64 17.71 -2.50 -10.33
C SER A 64 18.41 -2.77 -11.66
N GLU A 65 18.13 -3.92 -12.26
CA GLU A 65 18.73 -4.36 -13.53
C GLU A 65 17.93 -3.93 -14.78
N SER A 66 16.85 -3.16 -14.60
CA SER A 66 15.98 -2.75 -15.72
C SER A 66 16.49 -1.48 -16.41
N GLU A 67 16.25 -1.39 -17.71
CA GLU A 67 16.39 -0.12 -18.43
C GLU A 67 15.41 0.91 -17.84
N ASN A 68 15.91 2.10 -17.49
CA ASN A 68 15.15 3.14 -16.79
C ASN A 68 14.69 2.73 -15.37
N ALA A 69 15.51 1.96 -14.64
CA ALA A 69 15.27 1.48 -13.27
C ALA A 69 14.56 2.49 -12.35
N GLN A 70 15.04 3.74 -12.30
CA GLN A 70 14.45 4.78 -11.47
C GLN A 70 13.01 5.11 -11.87
N GLN A 71 12.74 5.29 -13.17
CA GLN A 71 11.41 5.61 -13.66
C GLN A 71 10.45 4.44 -13.42
N ASN A 72 10.89 3.21 -13.67
CA ASN A 72 10.07 2.01 -13.47
C ASN A 72 9.75 1.79 -11.98
N SER A 73 10.73 2.03 -11.11
CA SER A 73 10.53 1.98 -9.65
C SER A 73 9.46 2.98 -9.22
N LEU A 74 9.57 4.24 -9.65
CA LEU A 74 8.58 5.26 -9.30
C LEU A 74 7.18 4.96 -9.87
N ARG A 75 7.09 4.38 -11.07
CA ARG A 75 5.80 3.93 -11.63
C ARG A 75 5.18 2.81 -10.80
N MET A 76 6.00 1.86 -10.36
CA MET A 76 5.54 0.75 -9.54
C MET A 76 5.10 1.22 -8.15
N MET A 77 5.88 2.11 -7.51
CA MET A 77 5.50 2.70 -6.22
C MET A 77 4.15 3.43 -6.30
N ARG A 78 3.89 4.19 -7.37
CA ARG A 78 2.57 4.81 -7.61
C ARG A 78 1.46 3.77 -7.69
N LEU A 79 1.68 2.69 -8.43
CA LEU A 79 0.70 1.63 -8.58
C LEU A 79 0.37 0.95 -7.24
N ILE A 80 1.40 0.66 -6.43
CA ILE A 80 1.20 0.04 -5.11
C ILE A 80 0.48 1.01 -4.17
N LEU A 81 0.87 2.28 -4.13
CA LEU A 81 0.20 3.29 -3.29
C LEU A 81 -1.27 3.49 -3.71
N TRP A 82 -1.55 3.44 -5.02
CA TRP A 82 -2.91 3.45 -5.54
C TRP A 82 -3.69 2.21 -5.12
N HIS A 83 -3.09 1.02 -5.16
CA HIS A 83 -3.71 -0.21 -4.68
C HIS A 83 -4.02 -0.16 -3.19
N THR A 84 -3.10 0.36 -2.37
CA THR A 84 -3.31 0.55 -0.94
C THR A 84 -4.46 1.51 -0.67
N TYR A 85 -4.51 2.63 -1.38
CA TYR A 85 -5.64 3.56 -1.32
C TYR A 85 -6.96 2.87 -1.73
N ALA A 86 -6.91 2.09 -2.81
CA ALA A 86 -8.07 1.40 -3.34
C ALA A 86 -8.69 0.44 -2.33
N MET A 87 -7.83 -0.36 -1.71
CA MET A 87 -8.22 -1.42 -0.79
C MET A 87 -8.61 -0.90 0.61
N LEU A 88 -7.93 0.14 1.13
CA LEU A 88 -8.14 0.60 2.51
C LEU A 88 -9.24 1.66 2.65
N PHE A 89 -9.53 2.44 1.61
CA PHE A 89 -10.53 3.52 1.67
C PHE A 89 -11.75 3.29 0.77
N ASN A 90 -11.96 2.05 0.35
CA ASN A 90 -13.10 1.64 -0.47
C ASN A 90 -13.37 2.62 -1.64
N LEU A 91 -12.28 3.02 -2.32
CA LEU A 91 -12.21 3.91 -3.49
C LEU A 91 -13.24 5.04 -3.55
N GLU A 92 -12.76 6.26 -3.28
CA GLU A 92 -13.40 7.56 -3.53
C GLU A 92 -14.54 7.98 -2.59
N GLU A 93 -14.95 7.16 -1.62
CA GLU A 93 -15.92 7.62 -0.60
C GLU A 93 -15.32 8.70 0.31
N ALA A 94 -14.06 8.53 0.72
CA ALA A 94 -13.39 9.41 1.69
C ALA A 94 -12.58 10.55 1.03
N VAL A 95 -11.75 10.23 0.04
CA VAL A 95 -10.76 11.13 -0.58
C VAL A 95 -10.85 11.00 -2.09
N SER A 96 -10.70 12.09 -2.85
CA SER A 96 -10.71 12.00 -4.32
C SER A 96 -9.40 11.42 -4.86
N LEU A 97 -9.42 10.83 -6.06
CA LEU A 97 -8.20 10.35 -6.71
C LEU A 97 -7.17 11.48 -6.93
N GLU A 98 -7.61 12.70 -7.23
CA GLU A 98 -6.73 13.86 -7.38
C GLU A 98 -5.95 14.15 -6.09
N GLN A 99 -6.65 14.20 -4.95
CA GLN A 99 -6.03 14.40 -3.63
C GLN A 99 -5.08 13.25 -3.26
N HIS A 100 -5.45 12.01 -3.57
CA HIS A 100 -4.56 10.87 -3.42
C HIS A 100 -3.26 11.06 -4.20
N CYS A 101 -3.35 11.39 -5.48
CA CYS A 101 -2.20 11.63 -6.34
C CYS A 101 -1.30 12.75 -5.81
N GLU A 102 -1.87 13.88 -5.37
CA GLU A 102 -1.10 14.99 -4.81
C GLU A 102 -0.31 14.59 -3.54
N LEU A 103 -0.89 13.77 -2.67
CA LEU A 103 -0.23 13.28 -1.47
C LEU A 103 0.88 12.26 -1.81
N VAL A 104 0.60 11.37 -2.76
CA VAL A 104 1.56 10.38 -3.25
C VAL A 104 2.78 11.06 -3.90
N GLU A 105 2.61 12.08 -4.73
CA GLU A 105 3.75 12.76 -5.35
C GLU A 105 4.68 13.42 -4.32
N LYS A 106 4.14 13.92 -3.20
CA LYS A 106 4.95 14.46 -2.09
C LYS A 106 5.80 13.37 -1.43
N ILE A 107 5.25 12.16 -1.28
CA ILE A 107 5.98 11.00 -0.75
C ILE A 107 7.08 10.58 -1.73
N LEU A 108 6.73 10.47 -3.02
CA LEU A 108 7.64 10.00 -4.08
C LEU A 108 8.71 11.01 -4.49
N ALA A 109 8.66 12.25 -4.00
CA ALA A 109 9.79 13.18 -4.10
C ALA A 109 11.04 12.66 -3.35
N LYS A 110 10.85 11.89 -2.28
CA LYS A 110 11.92 11.24 -1.52
C LYS A 110 11.40 9.93 -0.91
N PRO A 111 11.22 8.87 -1.73
CA PRO A 111 10.64 7.63 -1.26
C PRO A 111 11.61 6.93 -0.28
N PRO A 112 11.08 6.29 0.77
CA PRO A 112 11.86 5.33 1.55
C PRO A 112 12.41 4.19 0.68
N THR A 113 13.50 3.59 1.16
CA THR A 113 14.20 2.49 0.46
C THR A 113 13.95 1.13 1.09
N ASP A 114 13.27 1.06 2.22
CA ASP A 114 13.04 -0.15 3.00
C ASP A 114 11.64 -0.16 3.64
N ALA A 115 11.15 -1.35 3.91
CA ALA A 115 9.80 -1.57 4.42
C ALA A 115 9.54 -0.89 5.78
N LEU A 116 10.53 -0.87 6.67
CA LEU A 116 10.39 -0.29 8.01
C LEU A 116 10.11 1.20 7.94
N ASN A 117 10.79 1.92 7.04
CA ASN A 117 10.56 3.34 6.81
C ASN A 117 9.30 3.63 5.99
N TRP A 118 8.76 2.65 5.25
CA TRP A 118 7.46 2.78 4.58
C TRP A 118 6.27 2.73 5.52
N LEU A 119 6.31 1.94 6.59
CA LEU A 119 5.22 1.84 7.58
C LEU A 119 4.75 3.21 8.12
N PRO A 120 5.62 4.05 8.73
CA PRO A 120 5.18 5.34 9.26
C PRO A 120 4.68 6.30 8.17
N VAL A 121 5.19 6.18 6.94
CA VAL A 121 4.71 6.96 5.79
C VAL A 121 3.29 6.55 5.42
N LEU A 122 3.02 5.25 5.34
CA LEU A 122 1.68 4.73 5.05
C LEU A 122 0.69 5.06 6.16
N SER A 123 1.06 4.89 7.44
CA SER A 123 0.20 5.26 8.57
C SER A 123 -0.13 6.76 8.58
N LYS A 124 0.85 7.61 8.26
CA LYS A 124 0.62 9.05 8.11
C LYS A 124 -0.33 9.33 6.94
N LEU A 125 -0.14 8.65 5.81
CA LEU A 125 -1.00 8.81 4.65
C LEU A 125 -2.47 8.44 4.97
N LEU A 126 -2.70 7.34 5.70
CA LEU A 126 -4.05 7.01 6.19
C LEU A 126 -4.63 8.10 7.11
N SER A 127 -3.80 8.63 8.01
CA SER A 127 -4.19 9.70 8.93
C SER A 127 -4.56 10.98 8.18
N ASP A 128 -3.79 11.34 7.14
CA ASP A 128 -4.06 12.48 6.27
C ASP A 128 -5.39 12.28 5.53
N TYR A 129 -5.68 11.07 5.02
CA TYR A 129 -6.96 10.76 4.39
C TYR A 129 -8.14 10.86 5.35
N ALA A 130 -8.03 10.33 6.56
CA ALA A 130 -9.07 10.44 7.58
C ALA A 130 -9.36 11.91 7.93
N ALA A 131 -8.31 12.73 8.05
CA ALA A 131 -8.44 14.17 8.31
C ALA A 131 -9.07 14.93 7.15
N ILE A 132 -8.87 14.50 5.90
CA ILE A 132 -9.55 15.06 4.73
C ILE A 132 -11.03 14.67 4.72
N ALA A 133 -11.33 13.39 4.98
CA ALA A 133 -12.68 12.87 5.01
C ALA A 133 -13.54 13.55 6.10
N ALA A 134 -12.96 13.78 7.28
CA ALA A 134 -13.65 14.43 8.41
C ALA A 134 -13.97 15.93 8.18
N LYS A 135 -13.41 16.55 7.14
CA LYS A 135 -13.67 17.96 6.78
C LYS A 135 -14.78 18.12 5.72
N LYS A 136 -15.26 17.01 5.16
CA LYS A 136 -16.42 16.99 4.25
C LYS A 136 -17.70 16.87 5.06
#